data_AF-A0A173L294-F1
#
_entry.id   AF-A0A173L294-F1
#
_cell.length_a   1.000
_cell.length_b   1.000
_cell.length_c   1.000
_cell.angle_alpha   90.00
_cell.angle_beta   90.00
_cell.angle_gamma   90.00
#
_symmetry.space_group_name_H-M   'P 1'
#
loop_
_entity.id
_entity.type
_entity.pdbx_description
1 polymer ?
#
loop_
_entity_poly.entity_id
_entity_poly.type
_entity_poly.pdbx_seq_one_letter_code
_entity_poly.pdbx_strand_id
1 'polypeptide(L)' 'MVDRVTATPATLELIALLKQQYGSELMFHQSSGCCDNSAANCYLPGDLTIGPYDVHLGNIGDVPFYMGASQYEYWKHT' A
#
# COMPACT_ATOMS: atom_id res chain seq x y z
N MET A 1 14.56 14.28 -2.11
CA MET A 1 13.21 13.76 -2.40
C MET A 1 12.76 13.07 -1.14
N VAL A 2 11.57 13.36 -0.61
CA VAL A 2 11.10 12.76 0.65
C VAL A 2 10.35 11.47 0.29
N ASP A 3 10.71 10.36 0.93
CA ASP A 3 10.00 9.10 0.77
C ASP A 3 8.60 9.24 1.38
N ARG A 4 7.57 9.02 0.55
CA ARG A 4 6.16 9.17 0.96
C ARG A 4 5.62 7.98 1.74
N VAL A 5 6.29 6.83 1.63
CA VAL A 5 5.97 5.60 2.36
C VAL A 5 7.26 4.90 2.73
N THR A 6 7.34 4.42 3.98
CA THR A 6 8.47 3.64 4.48
C THR A 6 7.95 2.44 5.26
N ALA A 7 8.79 1.43 5.44
CA ALA A 7 8.45 0.23 6.20
C ALA A 7 9.44 0.02 7.34
N THR A 8 8.91 -0.41 8.48
CA THR A 8 9.75 -0.86 9.59
C THR A 8 10.41 -2.21 9.24
N PRO A 9 11.52 -2.59 9.91
CA PRO A 9 12.12 -3.91 9.71
C PRO A 9 11.13 -5.07 9.87
N ALA A 10 10.27 -5.02 10.90
CA ALA A 10 9.25 -6.04 11.13
C ALA A 10 8.22 -6.12 9.98
N THR A 11 7.87 -4.98 9.37
CA THR A 11 7.01 -4.95 8.19
C THR A 11 7.69 -5.62 6.98
N LEU A 12 8.99 -5.43 6.80
CA LEU A 12 9.74 -6.08 5.72
C LEU A 12 9.78 -7.61 5.89
N GLU A 13 9.95 -8.08 7.13
CA GLU A 13 9.87 -9.51 7.45
C GLU A 13 8.48 -10.10 7.16
N LEU A 14 7.43 -9.36 7.52
CA LEU A 14 6.05 -9.75 7.22
C LEU A 14 5.81 -9.82 5.71
N ILE A 15 6.29 -8.84 4.93
CA ILE A 15 6.17 -8.85 3.47
C ILE A 15 6.87 -10.07 2.87
N ALA A 16 8.07 -10.42 3.36
CA ALA A 16 8.79 -11.60 2.90
C ALA A 16 8.00 -12.89 3.16
N LEU A 17 7.39 -13.02 4.35
CA LEU A 17 6.52 -14.14 4.71
C LEU A 17 5.31 -14.23 3.77
N LEU A 18 4.61 -13.10 3.55
CA LEU A 18 3.45 -13.05 2.66
C LEU A 18 3.81 -13.43 1.23
N LYS A 19 4.97 -12.95 0.73
CA LYS A 19 5.46 -13.33 -0.60
C LYS A 19 5.73 -14.82 -0.73
N GLN A 20 6.30 -15.44 0.31
CA GLN A 20 6.52 -16.88 0.33
C GLN A 20 5.21 -17.67 0.32
N GLN A 21 4.19 -17.18 1.01
CA GLN A 21 2.91 -17.88 1.16
C GLN A 21 1.99 -17.70 -0.05
N TYR A 22 1.95 -16.50 -0.64
CA TYR A 22 0.94 -16.13 -1.63
C TYR A 22 1.51 -15.74 -3.00
N GLY A 23 2.84 -15.67 -3.13
CA GLY A 23 3.53 -15.26 -4.35
C GLY A 23 4.06 -13.83 -4.30
N SER A 24 4.96 -13.49 -5.22
CA SER A 24 5.67 -12.21 -5.22
C SER A 24 4.83 -11.01 -5.66
N GLU A 25 3.71 -11.24 -6.32
CA GLU A 25 2.86 -10.21 -6.94
C GLU A 25 1.85 -9.62 -5.95
N LEU A 26 2.34 -9.12 -4.82
CA LEU A 26 1.48 -8.43 -3.85
C LEU A 26 1.31 -6.96 -4.24
N MET A 27 0.27 -6.32 -3.71
CA MET A 27 0.17 -4.86 -3.67
C MET A 27 -0.40 -4.38 -2.35
N PHE A 28 -0.04 -3.17 -1.94
CA PHE A 28 -0.68 -2.48 -0.83
C PHE A 28 -1.58 -1.36 -1.33
N HIS A 29 -2.72 -1.19 -0.68
CA HIS A 29 -3.59 -0.04 -0.88
C HIS A 29 -4.00 0.53 0.48
N GLN A 30 -3.85 1.84 0.62
CA GLN A 30 -4.29 2.58 1.79
C GLN A 30 -5.80 2.82 1.70
N SER A 31 -6.55 2.21 2.63
CA SER A 31 -7.99 2.47 2.72
C SER A 31 -8.28 3.86 3.28
N SER A 32 -9.33 4.48 2.74
CA SER A 32 -9.92 5.74 3.19
C SER A 32 -11.41 5.57 3.51
N GLY A 33 -11.72 4.81 4.57
CA GLY A 33 -13.11 4.52 4.95
C GLY A 33 -13.40 4.90 6.41
N CYS A 34 -14.63 5.35 6.67
CA CYS A 34 -15.14 5.59 8.02
C CYS A 34 -15.20 4.29 8.85
N CYS A 35 -15.35 3.14 8.20
CA CYS A 35 -15.54 1.84 8.86
C CYS A 35 -14.29 0.94 8.87
N ASP A 36 -13.42 1.01 7.84
CA ASP A 36 -12.29 0.06 7.67
C ASP A 36 -10.95 0.58 8.21
N ASN A 37 -10.98 1.74 8.89
CA ASN A 37 -9.82 2.40 9.44
C ASN A 37 -8.81 2.82 8.35
N SER A 38 -7.93 3.74 8.70
CA SER A 38 -6.82 4.21 7.88
C SER A 38 -5.70 3.17 7.76
N ALA A 39 -6.02 1.94 7.36
CA ALA A 39 -5.08 0.82 7.30
C ALA A 39 -4.41 0.68 5.93
N ALA A 40 -3.17 0.18 5.95
CA ALA A 40 -2.48 -0.32 4.77
C ALA A 40 -2.86 -1.80 4.56
N ASN A 41 -3.71 -2.06 3.57
CA ASN A 41 -4.20 -3.41 3.29
C ASN A 41 -3.37 -4.07 2.18
N CYS A 42 -3.05 -5.35 2.34
CA CYS A 42 -2.32 -6.16 1.35
C CYS A 42 -3.30 -6.97 0.50
N TYR A 43 -3.12 -6.95 -0.82
CA TYR A 43 -4.00 -7.61 -1.80
C TYR A 43 -3.20 -8.48 -2.78
N LEU A 44 -3.85 -9.54 -3.29
CA LEU A 44 -3.35 -10.32 -4.42
C LEU A 44 -3.72 -9.65 -5.76
N PRO A 45 -3.08 -10.04 -6.88
CA PRO A 45 -3.44 -9.54 -8.20
C PRO A 45 -4.91 -9.82 -8.48
N GLY A 46 -5.66 -8.77 -8.82
CA GLY A 46 -7.09 -8.88 -9.17
C GLY A 46 -8.07 -8.79 -8.00
N ASP A 47 -7.62 -8.87 -6.74
CA ASP A 47 -8.50 -8.65 -5.57
C ASP A 47 -8.99 -7.20 -5.48
N LEU A 48 -8.13 -6.27 -5.91
CA LEU A 48 -8.44 -4.85 -6.03
C LEU A 48 -7.94 -4.34 -7.38
N THR A 49 -8.80 -3.68 -8.14
CA THR A 49 -8.40 -3.04 -9.39
C THR A 49 -7.88 -1.64 -9.10
N ILE A 50 -6.60 -1.39 -9.38
CA ILE A 50 -6.02 -0.06 -9.33
C ILE A 50 -6.59 0.79 -10.47
N GLY A 51 -7.25 1.89 -10.11
CA GLY A 51 -7.91 2.80 -11.03
C GLY A 51 -7.04 4.01 -11.41
N PRO A 52 -7.54 4.84 -12.35
CA PRO A 52 -6.85 6.07 -12.76
C PRO A 52 -6.75 7.13 -11.66
N TYR A 53 -7.50 6.97 -10.56
CA TYR A 53 -7.49 7.87 -9.41
C TYR A 53 -6.68 7.31 -8.23
N ASP A 54 -5.92 6.23 -8.42
CA ASP A 54 -4.99 5.75 -7.42
C ASP A 54 -3.59 6.33 -7.69
N VAL A 55 -2.95 6.80 -6.62
CA VAL A 55 -1.62 7.39 -6.64
C VAL A 55 -0.63 6.36 -6.12
N HIS A 56 0.39 6.06 -6.93
CA HIS A 56 1.54 5.28 -6.47
C HIS A 56 2.41 6.13 -5.54
N LEU A 57 2.53 5.72 -4.28
CA LEU A 57 3.31 6.43 -3.27
C LEU A 57 4.78 5.98 -3.24
N GLY A 58 5.03 4.74 -3.65
CA GLY A 58 6.36 4.13 -3.63
C GLY A 58 6.27 2.62 -3.45
N ASN A 59 7.40 2.01 -3.13
CA ASN A 59 7.50 0.58 -2.89
C ASN A 59 8.01 0.31 -1.47
N ILE A 60 7.44 -0.69 -0.79
CA ILE A 60 7.93 -1.21 0.48
C ILE A 60 8.25 -2.70 0.34
N GLY A 61 9.48 -3.10 0.65
CA GLY A 61 9.92 -4.49 0.45
C GLY A 61 9.68 -5.01 -0.98
N ASP A 62 9.90 -4.15 -1.98
CA ASP A 62 9.62 -4.39 -3.41
C ASP A 62 8.15 -4.74 -3.70
N VAL A 63 7.22 -4.19 -2.92
CA VAL A 63 5.77 -4.28 -3.14
C VAL A 63 5.23 -2.86 -3.37
N PRO A 64 4.48 -2.61 -4.46
CA PRO A 64 3.93 -1.29 -4.74
C PRO A 64 2.84 -0.90 -3.74
N PHE A 65 2.84 0.38 -3.36
CA PHE A 65 1.89 0.94 -2.40
C PHE A 65 1.10 2.08 -3.04
N TYR A 66 -0.23 1.99 -2.96
CA TYR A 66 -1.17 2.92 -3.56
C TYR A 66 -2.06 3.59 -2.54
N MET A 67 -2.60 4.76 -2.90
CA MET A 67 -3.58 5.51 -2.12
C MET A 67 -4.52 6.24 -3.08
N GLY A 68 -5.81 6.35 -2.76
CA GLY A 68 -6.73 7.14 -3.56
C GLY A 68 -6.32 8.63 -3.63
N ALA A 69 -6.45 9.25 -4.80
CA ALA A 69 -5.99 10.62 -5.05
C ALA A 69 -6.63 11.65 -4.12
N SER A 70 -7.92 11.51 -3.79
CA SER A 70 -8.60 12.39 -2.84
C SER A 70 -8.03 12.27 -1.42
N GLN A 71 -7.71 11.05 -0.98
CA GLN A 71 -7.05 10.82 0.30
C GLN A 71 -5.63 11.36 0.29
N TYR A 72 -4.89 11.12 -0.78
CA TYR A 72 -3.54 11.64 -0.95
C TYR A 72 -3.51 13.17 -0.88
N GLU A 73 -4.41 13.85 -1.58
CA GLU A 73 -4.50 15.31 -1.54
C GLU A 73 -4.82 15.86 -0.14
N TYR A 74 -5.62 15.13 0.63
CA TYR A 74 -5.94 15.48 2.02
C TYR A 74 -4.76 15.23 2.98
N TRP A 75 -3.96 14.18 2.77
CA TRP A 75 -2.91 13.75 3.71
C TRP A 75 -1.49 14.17 3.35
N LYS A 76 -1.20 14.61 2.12
CA LYS A 76 0.16 14.91 1.64
C LYS A 76 0.98 15.93 2.45
N HIS A 77 0.36 16.61 3.41
CA HIS A 77 1.00 17.58 4.31
C HIS A 77 1.10 17.09 5.76
N THR A 78 0.66 15.86 6.03
CA THR A 78 0.81 15.16 7.30
C THR A 78 2.02 14.24 7.22
#